data_AF-A0A9E0H0M6-F1
#
_entry.id   AF-A0A9E0H0M6-F1
#
_cell.length_a   1.000
_cell.length_b   1.000
_cell.length_c   1.000
_cell.angle_alpha   90.00
_cell.angle_beta   90.00
_cell.angle_gamma   90.00
#
_symmetry.space_group_name_H-M   'P 1'
#
loop_
_entity.id
_entity.type
_entity.pdbx_description
1 polymer ?
#
loop_
_entity_poly.entity_id
_entity_poly.type
_entity_poly.pdbx_seq_one_letter_code
_entity_poly.pdbx_strand_id
1 'polypeptide(L)'
;MSGGAHTAKDLAPVVPKAAPLVSTQAIDRVLLRLIPSVSAAREATGEHLLVVAAIRQAFNDCCLADNHVRREAMDFLRGHGGALEFWCNAIGISAEFVREMAEKAGYLPAVEGVHT
;
A
#
# COMPACT_ATOMS: atom_id res chain seq x y z
N MET A 1 26.73 -10.04 -51.61
CA MET A 1 25.80 -8.97 -51.19
C MET A 1 25.56 -9.17 -49.70
N SER A 2 25.95 -8.17 -48.92
CA SER A 2 25.95 -8.17 -47.45
C SER A 2 24.63 -7.61 -46.90
N GLY A 3 24.27 -8.01 -45.68
CA GLY A 3 23.30 -7.32 -44.83
C GLY A 3 21.97 -8.05 -44.67
N GLY A 4 21.44 -8.29 -43.48
CA GLY A 4 21.93 -8.07 -42.12
C GLY A 4 20.98 -8.83 -41.20
N ALA A 5 21.52 -9.67 -40.32
CA ALA A 5 20.69 -10.39 -39.35
C ALA A 5 20.24 -9.38 -38.29
N HIS A 6 18.94 -9.09 -38.26
CA HIS A 6 18.32 -8.36 -37.17
C HIS A 6 18.53 -9.16 -35.88
N THR A 7 19.38 -8.63 -35.00
CA THR A 7 19.58 -9.16 -33.66
C THR A 7 18.27 -9.00 -32.90
N ALA A 8 17.62 -10.14 -32.64
CA ALA A 8 16.51 -10.23 -31.71
C ALA A 8 17.01 -9.71 -30.35
N LYS A 9 16.45 -8.58 -29.92
CA LYS A 9 16.75 -7.96 -28.64
C LYS A 9 16.24 -8.93 -27.57
N ASP A 10 17.16 -9.53 -26.81
CA ASP A 10 16.83 -10.40 -25.68
C ASP A 10 15.84 -9.67 -24.76
N LEU A 11 14.58 -10.14 -24.78
CA LEU A 11 13.56 -9.74 -23.83
C LEU A 11 13.99 -10.30 -22.48
N ALA A 12 14.60 -9.46 -21.65
CA ALA A 12 14.88 -9.81 -20.27
C ALA A 12 13.59 -10.34 -19.61
N PRO A 13 13.65 -11.44 -18.85
CA PRO A 13 12.47 -12.00 -18.22
C PRO A 13 11.84 -10.94 -17.31
N VAL A 14 10.60 -10.57 -17.60
CA VAL A 14 9.80 -9.72 -16.72
C VAL A 14 9.49 -10.57 -15.50
N VAL A 15 10.28 -10.42 -14.43
CA VAL A 15 9.99 -11.04 -13.14
C VAL A 15 8.60 -10.54 -12.73
N PRO A 16 7.61 -11.44 -12.56
CA PRO A 16 6.29 -11.03 -12.11
C PRO A 16 6.43 -10.30 -10.77
N LYS A 17 5.89 -9.09 -10.66
CA LYS A 17 5.85 -8.37 -9.39
C LYS A 17 5.19 -9.28 -8.37
N ALA A 18 5.91 -9.64 -7.30
CA ALA A 18 5.38 -10.50 -6.26
C ALA A 18 4.05 -9.92 -5.75
N ALA A 19 3.01 -10.75 -5.73
CA ALA A 19 1.71 -10.34 -5.20
C ALA A 19 1.85 -10.03 -3.70
N PRO A 20 1.13 -9.03 -3.17
CA PRO A 20 1.13 -8.75 -1.75
C PRO A 20 0.73 -9.98 -0.92
N LEU A 21 1.35 -10.16 0.24
CA LEU A 21 1.11 -11.30 1.14
C LEU A 21 -0.28 -11.27 1.78
N VAL A 22 -0.84 -10.06 1.92
CA VAL A 22 -2.13 -9.82 2.57
C VAL A 22 -3.02 -9.13 1.54
N SER A 23 -4.27 -9.55 1.42
CA SER A 23 -5.22 -8.87 0.53
C SER A 23 -5.72 -7.55 1.13
N THR A 24 -6.10 -6.60 0.28
CA THR A 24 -6.65 -5.31 0.76
C THR A 24 -7.95 -5.47 1.54
N GLN A 25 -8.71 -6.55 1.30
CA GLN A 25 -9.87 -6.89 2.12
C GLN A 25 -9.48 -7.35 3.54
N ALA A 26 -8.35 -8.03 3.70
CA ALA A 26 -7.86 -8.38 5.04
C ALA A 26 -7.36 -7.13 5.79
N ILE A 27 -6.70 -6.20 5.10
CA ILE A 27 -6.25 -4.91 5.65
C ILE A 27 -7.44 -4.10 6.19
N ASP A 28 -8.47 -3.92 5.37
CA ASP A 28 -9.74 -3.26 5.73
C ASP A 28 -10.32 -3.79 7.05
N ARG A 29 -10.43 -5.12 7.17
CA ARG A 29 -10.93 -5.79 8.38
C ARG A 29 -10.01 -5.60 9.59
N VAL A 30 -8.70 -5.56 9.40
CA VAL A 30 -7.74 -5.32 10.49
C VAL A 30 -7.86 -3.88 10.98
N LEU A 31 -7.89 -2.90 10.07
CA LEU A 31 -8.02 -1.49 10.44
C LEU A 31 -9.30 -1.24 11.22
N LEU A 32 -10.46 -1.71 10.75
CA LEU A 32 -11.73 -1.57 11.47
C LEU A 32 -11.71 -2.18 12.88
N ARG A 33 -10.97 -3.29 13.08
CA ARG A 33 -10.82 -3.95 14.39
C ARG A 33 -9.82 -3.26 15.32
N LEU A 34 -9.04 -2.32 14.83
CA LEU A 34 -8.06 -1.59 15.63
C LEU A 34 -8.55 -0.20 16.03
N ILE A 35 -9.61 0.30 15.41
CA ILE A 35 -10.27 1.55 15.82
C ILE A 35 -10.84 1.36 17.23
N PRO A 36 -10.36 2.12 18.25
CA PRO A 36 -10.75 1.89 19.64
C PRO A 36 -12.26 1.97 19.89
N SER A 37 -12.94 2.95 19.27
CA SER A 37 -14.39 3.15 19.37
C SER A 37 -15.19 2.01 18.73
N VAL A 38 -14.75 1.53 17.55
CA VAL A 38 -15.38 0.39 16.86
C VAL A 38 -15.20 -0.89 17.65
N SER A 39 -14.03 -1.12 18.23
CA SER A 39 -13.76 -2.32 19.03
C SER A 39 -14.53 -2.34 20.35
N ALA A 40 -14.75 -1.17 20.96
CA ALA A 40 -15.50 -1.04 22.20
C ALA A 40 -17.03 -1.11 21.99
N ALA A 41 -17.57 -0.40 21.00
CA ALA A 41 -19.00 -0.27 20.77
C ALA A 41 -19.57 -1.22 19.71
N ARG A 42 -18.71 -1.91 18.95
CA ARG A 42 -19.06 -2.73 17.77
C ARG A 42 -19.78 -1.96 16.66
N GLU A 43 -19.66 -0.63 16.64
CA GLU A 43 -20.26 0.24 15.64
C GLU A 43 -19.22 1.15 15.00
N ALA A 44 -19.26 1.24 13.67
CA ALA A 44 -18.44 2.16 12.90
C ALA A 44 -19.27 3.35 12.43
N THR A 45 -18.76 4.56 12.66
CA THR A 45 -19.33 5.79 12.12
C THR A 45 -18.97 5.91 10.63
N GLY A 46 -19.65 6.82 9.92
CA GLY A 46 -19.31 7.12 8.53
C GLY A 46 -17.86 7.62 8.36
N GLU A 47 -17.33 8.35 9.34
CA GLU A 47 -15.93 8.80 9.35
C GLU A 47 -14.96 7.62 9.41
N HIS A 48 -15.19 6.64 10.31
CA HIS A 48 -14.36 5.44 10.39
C HIS A 48 -14.30 4.70 9.04
N LEU A 49 -15.47 4.50 8.41
CA LEU A 49 -15.57 3.80 7.13
C LEU A 49 -14.88 4.57 6.00
N LEU A 50 -15.03 5.89 5.97
CA LEU A 50 -14.37 6.75 4.99
C LEU A 50 -12.85 6.66 5.10
N VAL A 51 -12.30 6.80 6.30
CA VAL A 51 -10.85 6.76 6.52
C VAL A 51 -10.28 5.39 6.13
N VAL A 52 -10.92 4.31 6.56
CA VAL A 52 -10.48 2.94 6.20
C VAL A 52 -10.55 2.73 4.69
N ALA A 53 -11.61 3.20 4.03
CA ALA A 53 -11.74 3.09 2.58
C ALA A 53 -10.62 3.87 1.85
N ALA A 54 -10.28 5.08 2.30
CA ALA A 54 -9.20 5.87 1.73
C ALA A 54 -7.84 5.18 1.88
N ILE A 55 -7.53 4.67 3.07
CA ILE A 55 -6.29 3.92 3.31
C ILE A 55 -6.25 2.66 2.44
N ARG A 56 -7.32 1.86 2.44
CA ARG A 56 -7.44 0.66 1.61
C ARG A 56 -7.25 0.96 0.12
N GLN A 57 -7.75 2.09 -0.36
CA GLN A 57 -7.58 2.48 -1.75
C GLN A 57 -6.11 2.72 -2.08
N ALA A 58 -5.34 3.37 -1.21
CA ALA A 58 -3.89 3.51 -1.39
C ALA A 58 -3.19 2.14 -1.52
N PHE A 59 -3.58 1.14 -0.72
CA PHE A 59 -3.07 -0.22 -0.88
C PHE A 59 -3.41 -0.84 -2.24
N ASN A 60 -4.63 -0.66 -2.75
CA ASN A 60 -5.01 -1.13 -4.09
C ASN A 60 -4.18 -0.42 -5.18
N ASP A 61 -4.01 0.89 -5.03
CA ASP A 61 -3.33 1.74 -6.01
C ASP A 61 -1.83 1.41 -6.12
N CYS A 62 -1.20 0.90 -5.04
CA CYS A 62 0.15 0.35 -5.08
C CYS A 62 0.30 -0.86 -6.05
N CYS A 63 -0.80 -1.54 -6.36
CA CYS A 63 -0.82 -2.70 -7.25
C CYS A 63 -1.15 -2.35 -8.71
N LEU A 64 -1.51 -1.09 -9.01
CA LEU A 64 -1.85 -0.69 -10.37
C LEU A 64 -0.63 -0.63 -11.29
N ALA A 65 -0.88 -0.85 -12.59
CA ALA A 65 0.12 -0.75 -13.64
C ALA A 65 0.60 0.70 -13.85
N ASP A 66 -0.28 1.68 -13.61
CA ASP A 66 0.02 3.10 -13.72
C ASP A 66 1.11 3.52 -12.72
N ASN A 67 2.24 4.01 -13.26
CA ASN A 67 3.40 4.37 -12.47
C ASN A 67 3.18 5.61 -11.60
N HIS A 68 2.37 6.56 -12.07
CA HIS A 68 2.10 7.82 -11.38
C HIS A 68 1.18 7.58 -10.20
N VAL A 69 0.03 6.93 -10.43
CA VAL A 69 -0.92 6.57 -9.37
C VAL A 69 -0.26 5.70 -8.31
N ARG A 70 0.55 4.71 -8.74
CA ARG A 70 1.30 3.86 -7.82
C ARG A 70 2.27 4.66 -6.96
N ARG A 71 3.01 5.61 -7.54
CA ARG A 71 3.96 6.45 -6.80
C ARG A 71 3.24 7.30 -5.76
N GLU A 72 2.14 7.95 -6.13
CA GLU A 72 1.35 8.78 -5.21
C GLU A 72 0.80 7.96 -4.04
N ALA A 73 0.28 6.77 -4.30
CA ALA A 73 -0.18 5.86 -3.25
C ALA A 73 0.96 5.42 -2.31
N MET A 74 2.15 5.14 -2.87
CA MET A 74 3.32 4.81 -2.07
C MET A 74 3.79 6.00 -1.21
N ASP A 75 3.78 7.21 -1.76
CA ASP A 75 4.13 8.44 -1.03
C ASP A 75 3.13 8.72 0.10
N PHE A 76 1.83 8.52 -0.15
CA PHE A 76 0.79 8.56 0.88
C PHE A 76 1.07 7.56 2.01
N LEU A 77 1.29 6.28 1.71
CA LEU A 77 1.56 5.24 2.72
C LEU A 77 2.88 5.45 3.48
N ARG A 78 3.86 6.11 2.85
CA ARG A 78 5.10 6.55 3.52
C ARG A 78 4.89 7.75 4.45
N GLY A 79 3.71 8.37 4.46
CA GLY A 79 3.43 9.58 5.24
C GLY A 79 4.08 10.83 4.65
N HIS A 80 4.48 10.81 3.37
CA HIS A 80 4.99 12.02 2.73
C HIS A 80 3.89 13.08 2.72
N GLY A 81 4.19 14.27 3.26
CA GLY A 81 3.22 15.36 3.38
C GLY A 81 2.23 15.23 4.54
N GLY A 82 2.36 14.23 5.43
CA GLY A 82 1.57 14.12 6.66
C GLY A 82 0.12 13.66 6.49
N ALA A 83 -0.29 13.31 5.27
CA ALA A 83 -1.68 12.93 4.98
C ALA A 83 -2.09 11.66 5.72
N LEU A 84 -1.21 10.64 5.75
CA LEU A 84 -1.49 9.39 6.47
C LEU A 84 -1.70 9.64 7.96
N GLU A 85 -0.84 10.45 8.58
CA GLU A 85 -0.92 10.85 9.98
C GLU A 85 -2.24 11.58 10.27
N PHE A 86 -2.65 12.50 9.41
CA PHE A 86 -3.93 13.19 9.52
C PHE A 86 -5.12 12.22 9.56
N TRP A 87 -5.19 11.30 8.60
CA TRP A 87 -6.28 10.33 8.49
C TRP A 87 -6.29 9.32 9.65
N CYS A 88 -5.11 8.78 9.99
CA CYS A 88 -4.97 7.82 11.08
C CYS A 88 -5.33 8.43 12.44
N ASN A 89 -4.95 9.69 12.70
CA ASN A 89 -5.30 10.41 13.92
C ASN A 89 -6.82 10.59 14.07
N ALA A 90 -7.55 10.81 12.98
CA ALA A 90 -9.01 10.97 13.01
C ALA A 90 -9.76 9.72 13.53
N ILE A 91 -9.16 8.54 13.39
CA ILE A 91 -9.75 7.27 13.84
C ILE A 91 -8.97 6.59 14.96
N GLY A 92 -7.99 7.28 15.56
CA GLY A 92 -7.20 6.78 16.68
C GLY A 92 -6.32 5.57 16.34
N ILE A 93 -5.85 5.45 15.09
CA ILE A 93 -4.90 4.41 14.66
C ILE A 93 -3.51 5.03 14.50
N SER A 94 -2.45 4.25 14.76
CA SER A 94 -1.08 4.67 14.46
C SER A 94 -0.77 4.62 12.96
N ALA A 95 -0.30 5.73 12.39
CA ALA A 95 0.18 5.78 11.00
C ALA A 95 1.41 4.87 10.78
N GLU A 96 2.27 4.72 11.79
CA GLU A 96 3.43 3.83 11.75
C GLU A 96 3.00 2.37 11.56
N PHE A 97 1.95 1.94 12.27
CA PHE A 97 1.40 0.59 12.11
C PHE A 97 0.91 0.33 10.67
N VAL A 98 0.24 1.31 10.05
CA VAL A 98 -0.22 1.19 8.65
C VAL A 98 0.97 1.10 7.70
N ARG A 99 2.02 1.89 7.93
CA ARG A 99 3.26 1.88 7.14
C ARG A 99 3.99 0.53 7.25
N GLU A 100 4.17 0.02 8.45
CA GLU A 100 4.76 -1.30 8.69
C GLU A 100 3.96 -2.41 8.00
N MET A 101 2.63 -2.33 8.05
CA MET A 101 1.78 -3.30 7.35
C MET A 101 2.01 -3.23 5.83
N ALA A 102 2.14 -2.04 5.26
CA ALA A 102 2.40 -1.86 3.84
C ALA A 102 3.76 -2.43 3.41
N GLU A 103 4.80 -2.26 4.22
CA GLU A 103 6.12 -2.83 3.97
C GLU A 103 6.12 -4.35 4.13
N LYS A 104 5.66 -4.86 5.29
CA LYS A 104 5.68 -6.29 5.60
C LYS A 104 4.75 -7.10 4.71
N ALA A 105 3.66 -6.52 4.22
CA ALA A 105 2.76 -7.18 3.28
C ALA A 105 3.19 -7.06 1.80
N GLY A 106 4.27 -6.31 1.50
CA GLY A 106 4.82 -6.19 0.15
C GLY A 106 4.14 -5.15 -0.75
N TYR A 107 3.42 -4.19 -0.18
CA TYR A 107 2.85 -3.06 -0.92
C TYR A 107 3.87 -1.94 -1.13
N LEU A 108 4.71 -1.72 -0.12
CA LEU A 108 5.90 -0.88 -0.22
C LEU A 108 7.14 -1.77 -0.38
N PRO A 109 8.11 -1.38 -1.21
CA PRO A 109 9.42 -2.02 -1.19
C PRO A 109 10.04 -1.78 0.17
N ALA A 110 10.74 -2.79 0.68
CA ALA A 110 11.56 -2.63 1.89
C ALA A 110 12.49 -1.42 1.68
N VAL A 111 12.58 -0.55 2.69
CA VAL A 111 13.60 0.49 2.69
C VAL A 111 14.95 -0.24 2.75
N GLU A 112 15.73 -0.20 1.67
CA GLU A 112 17.10 -0.72 1.69
C GLU A 112 17.86 0.00 2.80
N GLY A 113 18.17 -0.69 3.91
CA GLY A 113 18.97 -0.08 4.98
C GLY A 113 18.83 -0.61 6.39
N VAL A 114 17.91 -1.52 6.74
CA VAL A 114 17.88 -2.07 8.10
C VAL A 114 17.66 -3.59 8.07
N HIS A 115 18.75 -4.31 7.86
CA HIS A 115 18.92 -5.63 8.43
C HIS A 115 19.38 -5.41 9.88
N THR A 116 18.52 -5.71 10.86
CA THR A 116 18.96 -6.01 12.23
C THR A 116 19.13 -7.50 12.39
#